data_AF-A0A9P9QVR1-F1
#
_entry.id   AF-A0A9P9QVR1-F1
#
_cell.length_a   1.000
_cell.length_b   1.000
_cell.length_c   1.000
_cell.angle_alpha   90.00
_cell.angle_beta   90.00
_cell.angle_gamma   90.00
#
_symmetry.space_group_name_H-M   'P 1'
#
loop_
_entity.id
_entity.type
_entity.pdbx_description
1 polymer ?
#
loop_
_entity_poly.entity_id
_entity_poly.type
_entity_poly.pdbx_seq_one_letter_code
_entity_poly.pdbx_strand_id
1 'polypeptide(L)'
;MSSWGAHWRCEEEMLHRREGDYGCEIDGYDTVYSLMRTCRKLLAEVCDHIAQNANIVVTDVATLDALLRGSLLRNAKSLEIIQSIPLHFIPAIEIRGTGWSVHELPKDQARDVAMDHAKIWLGLGMKWQGLMSLSRCQLTIDPISAEHWWEINEAALLSPILPLVARREVDLTINLPSHAADDVSLPPFTILRFLRRWYYGEVDSLGRTSVRFARHFPVEVETLDWVVPRDGTSEEDWIAQLMERERQMWRDGFDVAEIVGRDLDDFFGRYLVRLV
;
A
#
# COMPACT_ATOMS: atom_id res chain seq x y z
N MET A 1 41.19 5.46 -20.78
CA MET A 1 40.40 6.20 -21.80
C MET A 1 38.98 6.32 -21.27
N SER A 2 38.35 7.49 -21.41
CA SER A 2 36.97 7.69 -20.95
C SER A 2 35.98 6.98 -21.88
N SER A 3 35.01 6.26 -21.32
CA SER A 3 33.89 5.64 -22.05
C SER A 3 32.98 6.65 -22.74
N TRP A 4 33.10 7.94 -22.39
CA TRP A 4 32.32 9.06 -22.90
C TRP A 4 32.85 9.64 -24.22
N GLY A 5 34.07 9.27 -24.64
CA GLY A 5 34.76 9.86 -25.81
C GLY A 5 34.07 9.67 -27.18
N ALA A 6 32.95 8.95 -27.23
CA ALA A 6 32.11 8.79 -28.42
C ALA A 6 30.70 9.41 -28.27
N HIS A 7 30.26 9.82 -27.06
CA HIS A 7 28.92 10.35 -26.83
C HIS A 7 28.74 11.79 -27.33
N TRP A 8 29.81 12.60 -27.42
CA TRP A 8 29.75 13.99 -27.88
C TRP A 8 29.07 14.16 -29.25
N ARG A 9 29.20 13.19 -30.16
CA ARG A 9 28.52 13.20 -31.46
C ARG A 9 26.99 13.07 -31.35
N CYS A 10 26.48 12.43 -30.31
CA CYS A 10 25.05 12.34 -30.03
C CYS A 10 24.50 13.64 -29.41
N GLU A 11 25.35 14.44 -28.76
CA GLU A 11 25.03 15.79 -28.30
C GLU A 11 25.05 16.78 -29.49
N GLU A 12 26.08 16.77 -30.34
CA GLU A 12 26.14 17.60 -31.55
C GLU A 12 24.94 17.39 -32.49
N GLU A 13 24.59 16.13 -32.79
CA GLU A 13 23.43 15.79 -33.62
C GLU A 13 22.10 16.32 -33.03
N MET A 14 22.00 16.44 -31.70
CA MET A 14 20.83 17.05 -31.06
C MET A 14 20.85 18.57 -31.08
N LEU A 15 22.02 19.17 -30.84
CA LEU A 15 22.18 20.62 -30.93
C LEU A 15 21.82 21.10 -32.34
N HIS A 16 22.29 20.42 -33.39
CA HIS A 16 21.93 20.73 -34.77
C HIS A 16 20.44 20.53 -35.10
N ARG A 17 19.77 19.54 -34.50
CA ARG A 17 18.30 19.40 -34.62
C ARG A 17 17.55 20.52 -33.91
N ARG A 18 18.07 21.00 -32.78
CA ARG A 18 17.48 22.11 -32.00
C ARG A 18 17.71 23.47 -32.67
N GLU A 19 18.86 23.67 -33.31
CA GLU A 19 19.19 24.87 -34.10
C GLU A 19 18.33 25.03 -35.38
N GLY A 20 17.55 24.01 -35.77
CA GLY A 20 16.62 24.08 -36.90
C GLY A 20 15.20 24.50 -36.54
N ASP A 21 14.81 24.45 -35.26
CA ASP A 21 13.40 24.54 -34.82
C ASP A 21 13.18 25.76 -33.90
N TYR A 22 13.19 26.95 -34.51
CA TYR A 22 13.17 28.28 -33.84
C TYR A 22 11.84 28.64 -33.14
N GLY A 23 10.93 27.69 -32.90
CA GLY A 23 9.53 27.98 -32.58
C GLY A 23 9.09 27.92 -31.11
N CYS A 24 9.70 27.04 -30.29
CA CYS A 24 9.20 26.76 -28.94
C CYS A 24 10.21 27.10 -27.85
N GLU A 25 9.77 27.87 -26.84
CA GLU A 25 10.43 27.95 -25.54
C GLU A 25 10.27 26.60 -24.82
N ILE A 26 11.25 25.73 -25.04
CA ILE A 26 11.27 24.39 -24.47
C ILE A 26 11.73 24.47 -23.02
N ASP A 27 10.79 24.17 -22.12
CA ASP A 27 10.98 24.11 -20.66
C ASP A 27 12.15 23.18 -20.29
N GLY A 28 12.92 23.54 -19.25
CA GLY A 28 14.27 22.99 -19.00
C GLY A 28 14.33 21.46 -18.90
N TYR A 29 13.24 20.85 -18.44
CA TYR A 29 13.03 19.40 -18.32
C TYR A 29 13.27 18.63 -19.61
N ASP A 30 12.84 19.16 -20.77
CA ASP A 30 12.92 18.41 -22.03
C ASP A 30 14.37 18.26 -22.53
N THR A 31 15.28 19.14 -22.11
CA THR A 31 16.71 19.04 -22.50
C THR A 31 17.36 17.78 -21.93
N VAL A 32 16.97 17.36 -20.71
CA VAL A 32 17.48 16.14 -20.07
C VAL A 32 16.86 14.89 -20.70
N TYR A 33 15.55 14.88 -20.95
CA TYR A 33 14.88 13.77 -21.65
C TYR A 33 15.37 13.61 -23.10
N SER A 34 15.66 14.72 -23.77
CA SER A 34 16.29 14.77 -25.09
C SER A 34 17.67 14.12 -25.09
N LEU A 35 18.54 14.48 -24.14
CA LEU A 35 19.87 13.89 -23.99
C LEU A 35 19.81 12.38 -23.69
N MET A 36 18.87 11.97 -22.82
CA MET A 36 18.60 10.56 -22.53
C MET A 36 18.14 9.78 -23.77
N ARG A 37 17.34 10.38 -24.65
CA ARG A 37 16.80 9.70 -25.83
C ARG A 37 17.83 9.40 -26.92
N THR A 38 18.93 10.14 -27.01
CA THR A 38 19.87 9.99 -28.13
C THR A 38 20.98 8.98 -27.91
N CYS A 39 21.29 8.65 -26.66
CA CYS A 39 22.19 7.54 -26.35
C CYS A 39 21.56 6.56 -25.36
N ARG A 40 21.12 5.40 -25.88
CA ARG A 40 20.60 4.28 -25.08
C ARG A 40 21.57 3.81 -23.98
N LYS A 41 22.89 3.95 -24.20
CA LYS A 41 23.91 3.62 -23.21
C LYS A 41 23.94 4.67 -22.09
N LEU A 42 23.92 5.96 -22.43
CA LEU A 42 23.85 7.04 -21.45
C LEU A 42 22.57 6.93 -20.60
N LEU A 43 21.42 6.69 -21.24
CA LEU A 43 20.16 6.43 -20.54
C LEU A 43 20.28 5.22 -19.59
N ALA A 44 20.87 4.11 -20.02
CA ALA A 44 21.08 2.96 -19.16
C ALA A 44 21.99 3.30 -17.96
N GLU A 45 23.13 3.98 -18.18
CA GLU A 45 24.05 4.40 -17.12
C GLU A 45 23.40 5.37 -16.13
N VAL A 46 22.57 6.31 -16.61
CA VAL A 46 21.82 7.25 -15.75
C VAL A 46 20.67 6.56 -15.01
N CYS A 47 19.91 5.67 -15.65
CA CYS A 47 18.89 4.86 -14.97
C CYS A 47 19.50 3.95 -13.90
N ASP A 48 20.64 3.31 -14.17
CA ASP A 48 21.38 2.49 -13.20
C ASP A 48 21.88 3.35 -12.04
N HIS A 49 22.39 4.55 -12.31
CA HIS A 49 22.81 5.48 -11.26
C HIS A 49 21.64 5.95 -10.39
N ILE A 50 20.49 6.29 -10.99
CA ILE A 50 19.27 6.66 -10.27
C ILE A 50 18.81 5.48 -9.41
N ALA A 51 18.69 4.26 -9.97
CA ALA A 51 18.24 3.09 -9.23
C ALA A 51 19.15 2.76 -8.02
N GLN A 52 20.47 2.92 -8.17
CA GLN A 52 21.42 2.64 -7.09
C GLN A 52 21.45 3.64 -5.94
N ASN A 53 20.86 4.84 -6.11
CA ASN A 53 20.99 5.96 -5.17
C ASN A 53 19.66 6.61 -4.75
N ALA A 54 18.59 6.46 -5.54
CA ALA A 54 17.26 6.95 -5.19
C ALA A 54 16.46 5.92 -4.39
N ASN A 55 15.52 6.42 -3.58
CA ASN A 55 14.42 5.60 -3.08
C ASN A 55 13.30 5.61 -4.14
N ILE A 56 13.00 4.46 -4.72
CA ILE A 56 11.99 4.36 -5.79
C ILE A 56 10.63 4.13 -5.13
N VAL A 57 9.72 5.09 -5.25
CA VAL A 57 8.35 5.00 -4.72
C VAL A 57 7.41 4.46 -5.80
N VAL A 58 6.63 3.42 -5.49
CA VAL A 58 5.68 2.77 -6.40
C VAL A 58 4.30 2.68 -5.77
N THR A 59 3.30 3.35 -6.36
CA THR A 59 1.96 3.53 -5.78
C THR A 59 0.91 2.55 -6.32
N ASP A 60 1.21 1.79 -7.37
CA ASP A 60 0.28 0.85 -8.00
C ASP A 60 0.94 -0.47 -8.41
N VAL A 61 0.14 -1.54 -8.44
CA VAL A 61 0.61 -2.91 -8.66
C VAL A 61 1.03 -3.18 -10.11
N ALA A 62 0.48 -2.45 -11.09
CA ALA A 62 0.79 -2.63 -12.51
C ALA A 62 2.16 -2.03 -12.85
N THR A 63 2.47 -0.84 -12.34
CA THR A 63 3.80 -0.23 -12.40
C THR A 63 4.82 -1.09 -11.66
N LEU A 64 4.49 -1.61 -10.47
CA LEU A 64 5.38 -2.51 -9.72
C LEU A 64 5.76 -3.75 -10.55
N ASP A 65 4.77 -4.38 -11.20
CA ASP A 65 5.00 -5.53 -12.08
C ASP A 65 5.79 -5.18 -13.35
N ALA A 66 5.48 -4.06 -14.00
CA ALA A 66 6.24 -3.59 -15.16
C ALA A 66 7.71 -3.32 -14.81
N LEU A 67 7.97 -2.68 -13.67
CA LEU A 67 9.30 -2.41 -13.13
C LEU A 67 10.06 -3.67 -12.74
N LEU A 68 9.37 -4.66 -12.15
CA LEU A 68 9.94 -5.96 -11.77
C LEU A 68 10.22 -6.90 -12.95
N ARG A 69 9.48 -6.76 -14.06
CA ARG A 69 9.79 -7.43 -15.35
C ARG A 69 10.92 -6.74 -16.11
N GLY A 70 11.09 -5.43 -15.92
CA GLY A 70 12.11 -4.62 -16.56
C GLY A 70 13.51 -4.82 -15.96
N SER A 71 14.53 -4.31 -16.67
CA SER A 71 15.89 -4.24 -16.13
C SER A 71 16.11 -3.05 -15.18
N LEU A 72 15.19 -2.07 -15.16
CA LEU A 72 15.35 -0.79 -14.46
C LEU A 72 15.57 -0.96 -12.95
N LEU A 73 14.88 -1.91 -12.30
CA LEU A 73 15.04 -2.16 -10.88
C LEU A 73 16.17 -3.16 -10.52
N ARG A 74 16.83 -3.80 -11.50
CA ARG A 74 17.85 -4.83 -11.20
C ARG A 74 18.94 -4.31 -10.23
N ASN A 75 19.30 -3.05 -10.40
CA ASN A 75 20.31 -2.34 -9.62
C ASN A 75 19.71 -1.45 -8.51
N ALA A 76 18.39 -1.50 -8.28
CA ALA A 76 17.73 -0.74 -7.24
C ALA A 76 18.13 -1.23 -5.84
N LYS A 77 18.52 -0.31 -4.95
CA LYS A 77 18.88 -0.64 -3.56
C LYS A 77 17.75 -0.41 -2.56
N SER A 78 16.94 0.63 -2.80
CA SER A 78 15.80 1.00 -1.96
C SER A 78 14.52 1.07 -2.79
N LEU A 79 13.50 0.34 -2.36
CA LEU A 79 12.18 0.34 -2.96
C LEU A 79 11.14 0.62 -1.88
N GLU A 80 10.27 1.58 -2.13
CA GLU A 80 9.13 1.91 -1.29
C GLU A 80 7.85 1.68 -2.09
N ILE A 81 6.92 0.91 -1.54
CA ILE A 81 5.71 0.46 -2.19
C ILE A 81 4.56 0.97 -1.34
N ILE A 82 3.74 1.88 -1.88
CA ILE A 82 2.62 2.50 -1.15
C ILE A 82 1.32 2.14 -1.88
N GLN A 83 0.76 0.96 -1.61
CA GLN A 83 -0.44 0.52 -2.30
C GLN A 83 -1.69 1.09 -1.64
N SER A 84 -2.39 1.96 -2.38
CA SER A 84 -3.73 2.43 -2.07
C SER A 84 -4.76 1.43 -2.61
N ILE A 85 -5.10 0.40 -1.83
CA ILE A 85 -5.81 -0.78 -2.32
C ILE A 85 -7.35 -0.63 -2.24
N PRO A 86 -8.12 -0.84 -3.32
CA PRO A 86 -9.58 -0.97 -3.24
C PRO A 86 -9.95 -2.27 -2.53
N LEU A 87 -10.90 -2.28 -1.59
CA LEU A 87 -11.12 -3.48 -0.74
C LEU A 87 -11.42 -4.74 -1.56
N HIS A 88 -12.18 -4.61 -2.67
CA HIS A 88 -12.51 -5.72 -3.59
C HIS A 88 -11.30 -6.44 -4.22
N PHE A 89 -10.11 -5.86 -4.20
CA PHE A 89 -8.85 -6.55 -4.57
C PHE A 89 -8.47 -7.67 -3.60
N ILE A 90 -8.86 -7.56 -2.32
CA ILE A 90 -8.40 -8.45 -1.26
C ILE A 90 -9.20 -9.77 -1.25
N PRO A 91 -10.54 -9.78 -1.35
CA PRO A 91 -11.32 -10.96 -1.71
C PRO A 91 -10.84 -11.64 -3.00
N ALA A 92 -10.36 -10.87 -3.98
CA ALA A 92 -9.78 -11.42 -5.21
C ALA A 92 -8.41 -12.10 -4.99
N ILE A 93 -7.58 -11.61 -4.07
CA ILE A 93 -6.37 -12.31 -3.59
C ILE A 93 -6.76 -13.60 -2.89
N GLU A 94 -7.69 -13.53 -1.93
CA GLU A 94 -8.13 -14.69 -1.15
C GLU A 94 -8.69 -15.79 -2.05
N ILE A 95 -9.67 -15.47 -2.91
CA ILE A 95 -10.26 -16.41 -3.88
C ILE A 95 -9.20 -17.01 -4.81
N ARG A 96 -8.18 -16.25 -5.22
CA ARG A 96 -7.09 -16.80 -6.06
C ARG A 96 -6.03 -17.60 -5.30
N GLY A 97 -5.77 -17.27 -4.03
CA GLY A 97 -4.71 -17.86 -3.22
C GLY A 97 -5.16 -19.09 -2.43
N THR A 98 -6.36 -19.05 -1.85
CA THR A 98 -6.93 -20.11 -1.00
C THR A 98 -8.12 -20.82 -1.65
N GLY A 99 -8.75 -20.21 -2.66
CA GLY A 99 -10.00 -20.69 -3.27
C GLY A 99 -11.27 -20.20 -2.59
N TRP A 100 -11.16 -19.38 -1.53
CA TRP A 100 -12.29 -18.92 -0.72
C TRP A 100 -12.06 -17.50 -0.16
N SER A 101 -13.14 -16.76 0.09
CA SER A 101 -13.16 -15.42 0.72
C SER A 101 -14.41 -15.33 1.59
N VAL A 102 -14.32 -14.59 2.68
CA VAL A 102 -15.48 -14.23 3.53
C VAL A 102 -16.39 -13.25 2.80
N HIS A 103 -15.81 -12.30 2.07
CA HIS A 103 -16.54 -11.23 1.39
C HIS A 103 -16.92 -11.62 -0.05
N GLU A 104 -18.09 -11.18 -0.52
CA GLU A 104 -18.46 -11.27 -1.93
C GLU A 104 -17.64 -10.29 -2.78
N LEU A 105 -17.22 -10.72 -3.97
CA LEU A 105 -16.73 -9.81 -5.00
C LEU A 105 -17.91 -9.04 -5.64
N PRO A 106 -17.68 -7.79 -6.11
CA PRO A 106 -18.61 -7.09 -6.99
C PRO A 106 -19.04 -7.95 -8.19
N LYS A 107 -20.22 -7.67 -8.76
CA LYS A 107 -20.80 -8.46 -9.87
C LYS A 107 -20.64 -7.78 -11.24
N ASP A 108 -19.62 -6.94 -11.38
CA ASP A 108 -19.42 -5.98 -12.48
C ASP A 108 -17.95 -5.89 -12.95
N GLN A 109 -17.60 -4.85 -13.71
CA GLN A 109 -16.24 -4.60 -14.22
C GLN A 109 -15.19 -4.40 -13.11
N ALA A 110 -15.58 -3.94 -11.91
CA ALA A 110 -14.64 -3.78 -10.80
C ALA A 110 -14.09 -5.14 -10.34
N ARG A 111 -14.88 -6.22 -10.49
CA ARG A 111 -14.43 -7.60 -10.26
C ARG A 111 -13.28 -7.99 -11.17
N ASP A 112 -13.41 -7.75 -12.47
CA ASP A 112 -12.40 -8.17 -13.45
C ASP A 112 -11.08 -7.43 -13.21
N VAL A 113 -11.16 -6.12 -12.94
CA VAL A 113 -10.00 -5.29 -12.56
C VAL A 113 -9.35 -5.81 -11.27
N ALA A 114 -10.12 -6.10 -10.21
CA ALA A 114 -9.57 -6.71 -8.99
C ALA A 114 -8.93 -8.08 -9.26
N MET A 115 -9.56 -8.94 -10.06
CA MET A 115 -9.07 -10.28 -10.35
C MET A 115 -7.79 -10.29 -11.20
N ASP A 116 -7.59 -9.28 -12.05
CA ASP A 116 -6.35 -9.08 -12.79
C ASP A 116 -5.27 -8.45 -11.91
N HIS A 117 -5.59 -7.42 -11.13
CA HIS A 117 -4.66 -6.84 -10.15
C HIS A 117 -4.19 -7.89 -9.12
N ALA A 118 -5.09 -8.70 -8.56
CA ALA A 118 -4.76 -9.78 -7.62
C ALA A 118 -3.87 -10.86 -8.26
N LYS A 119 -4.10 -11.19 -9.55
CA LYS A 119 -3.24 -12.08 -10.33
C LYS A 119 -1.83 -11.48 -10.52
N ILE A 120 -1.72 -10.17 -10.74
CA ILE A 120 -0.42 -9.48 -10.82
C ILE A 120 0.30 -9.57 -9.47
N TRP A 121 -0.39 -9.26 -8.38
CA TRP A 121 0.11 -9.27 -6.99
C TRP A 121 0.62 -10.65 -6.56
N LEU A 122 -0.19 -11.69 -6.70
CA LEU A 122 0.21 -13.08 -6.42
C LEU A 122 1.39 -13.52 -7.32
N GLY A 123 1.46 -12.99 -8.55
CA GLY A 123 2.57 -13.20 -9.46
C GLY A 123 3.86 -12.44 -9.13
N LEU A 124 3.92 -11.61 -8.06
CA LEU A 124 5.14 -10.87 -7.71
C LEU A 124 6.22 -11.76 -7.07
N GLY A 125 5.83 -12.84 -6.38
CA GLY A 125 6.73 -13.68 -5.58
C GLY A 125 8.03 -14.09 -6.27
N MET A 126 7.93 -14.62 -7.48
CA MET A 126 9.12 -15.04 -8.25
C MET A 126 9.92 -13.86 -8.83
N LYS A 127 9.30 -12.70 -9.01
CA LYS A 127 9.93 -11.54 -9.66
C LYS A 127 10.89 -10.79 -8.72
N TRP A 128 10.66 -10.88 -7.41
CA TRP A 128 11.59 -10.36 -6.38
C TRP A 128 13.02 -10.91 -6.49
N GLN A 129 13.17 -12.12 -7.06
CA GLN A 129 14.49 -12.72 -7.33
C GLN A 129 15.29 -11.95 -8.39
N GLY A 130 14.65 -11.13 -9.22
CA GLY A 130 15.33 -10.25 -10.18
C GLY A 130 16.03 -9.06 -9.53
N LEU A 131 15.64 -8.68 -8.31
CA LEU A 131 16.14 -7.50 -7.59
C LEU A 131 17.38 -7.82 -6.74
N MET A 132 18.44 -8.31 -7.38
CA MET A 132 19.65 -8.78 -6.69
C MET A 132 20.36 -7.70 -5.87
N SER A 133 20.26 -6.42 -6.27
CA SER A 133 20.87 -5.30 -5.55
C SER A 133 20.01 -4.71 -4.43
N LEU A 134 18.76 -5.16 -4.27
CA LEU A 134 17.84 -4.64 -3.26
C LEU A 134 18.36 -4.95 -1.86
N SER A 135 18.52 -3.91 -1.05
CA SER A 135 18.94 -3.98 0.35
C SER A 135 17.91 -3.40 1.32
N ARG A 136 16.95 -2.60 0.84
CA ARG A 136 15.82 -2.09 1.62
C ARG A 136 14.53 -2.18 0.81
N CYS A 137 13.47 -2.66 1.45
CA CYS A 137 12.13 -2.67 0.92
C CYS A 137 11.16 -2.18 1.99
N GLN A 138 10.37 -1.15 1.70
CA GLN A 138 9.27 -0.72 2.56
C GLN A 138 7.95 -0.97 1.82
N LEU A 139 7.04 -1.71 2.44
CA LEU A 139 5.71 -1.98 1.90
C LEU A 139 4.66 -1.39 2.83
N THR A 140 3.97 -0.35 2.39
CA THR A 140 2.80 0.23 3.05
C THR A 140 1.56 -0.11 2.24
N ILE A 141 0.54 -0.68 2.89
CA ILE A 141 -0.76 -0.96 2.27
C ILE A 141 -1.83 -0.19 3.05
N ASP A 142 -2.49 0.79 2.44
CA ASP A 142 -3.66 1.48 3.03
C ASP A 142 -4.89 1.29 2.13
N PRO A 143 -6.00 0.70 2.60
CA PRO A 143 -7.17 0.51 1.77
C PRO A 143 -7.98 1.80 1.63
N ILE A 144 -8.31 2.16 0.39
CA ILE A 144 -9.04 3.40 0.06
C ILE A 144 -10.53 3.39 0.44
N SER A 145 -11.01 2.31 1.04
CA SER A 145 -12.34 1.77 0.74
C SER A 145 -13.37 1.83 1.89
N ALA A 146 -13.07 2.55 2.98
CA ALA A 146 -13.82 2.59 4.26
C ALA A 146 -13.98 1.24 5.00
N GLU A 147 -14.55 0.24 4.35
CA GLU A 147 -15.04 -1.06 4.86
C GLU A 147 -13.99 -2.00 5.50
N HIS A 148 -14.51 -3.02 6.20
CA HIS A 148 -13.97 -4.22 6.89
C HIS A 148 -12.48 -4.59 6.71
N TRP A 149 -11.52 -3.69 6.95
CA TRP A 149 -10.10 -4.04 6.91
C TRP A 149 -9.69 -5.05 7.99
N TRP A 150 -10.41 -5.08 9.11
CA TRP A 150 -10.14 -5.92 10.29
C TRP A 150 -10.47 -7.42 10.12
N GLU A 151 -11.03 -7.83 8.98
CA GLU A 151 -11.43 -9.22 8.65
C GLU A 151 -10.49 -9.91 7.65
N ILE A 152 -9.40 -9.25 7.25
CA ILE A 152 -8.62 -9.62 6.08
C ILE A 152 -7.61 -10.73 6.33
N ASN A 153 -7.48 -11.63 5.36
CA ASN A 153 -6.40 -12.63 5.36
C ASN A 153 -5.06 -12.00 4.99
N GLU A 154 -4.44 -11.33 5.97
CA GLU A 154 -3.11 -10.72 5.84
C GLU A 154 -2.03 -11.73 5.42
N ALA A 155 -2.16 -13.01 5.81
CA ALA A 155 -1.24 -14.06 5.37
C ALA A 155 -1.33 -14.30 3.85
N ALA A 156 -2.53 -14.29 3.27
CA ALA A 156 -2.73 -14.36 1.83
C ALA A 156 -2.20 -13.09 1.13
N LEU A 157 -2.49 -11.91 1.69
CA LEU A 157 -2.03 -10.61 1.20
C LEU A 157 -0.50 -10.51 1.14
N LEU A 158 0.20 -10.94 2.21
CA LEU A 158 1.65 -10.86 2.32
C LEU A 158 2.38 -12.07 1.70
N SER A 159 1.67 -13.14 1.32
CA SER A 159 2.26 -14.35 0.72
C SER A 159 3.23 -14.08 -0.46
N PRO A 160 3.02 -13.10 -1.36
CA PRO A 160 3.94 -12.84 -2.46
C PRO A 160 5.23 -12.13 -2.02
N ILE A 161 5.30 -11.65 -0.77
CA ILE A 161 6.46 -10.96 -0.20
C ILE A 161 7.40 -11.93 0.54
N LEU A 162 6.94 -13.14 0.89
CA LEU A 162 7.74 -14.19 1.54
C LEU A 162 9.14 -14.42 0.91
N PRO A 163 9.31 -14.41 -0.44
CA PRO A 163 10.63 -14.56 -1.06
C PRO A 163 11.63 -13.42 -0.77
N LEU A 164 11.15 -12.22 -0.38
CA LEU A 164 12.02 -11.16 0.11
C LEU A 164 12.49 -11.42 1.53
N VAL A 165 11.62 -11.92 2.43
CA VAL A 165 12.00 -12.19 3.84
C VAL A 165 13.05 -13.30 3.96
N ALA A 166 13.07 -14.23 3.00
CA ALA A 166 14.09 -15.26 2.91
C ALA A 166 15.51 -14.70 2.64
N ARG A 167 15.62 -13.45 2.16
CA ARG A 167 16.89 -12.76 1.88
C ARG A 167 17.33 -11.95 3.08
N ARG A 168 18.35 -12.42 3.80
CA ARG A 168 18.87 -11.77 5.03
C ARG A 168 19.52 -10.41 4.78
N GLU A 169 19.81 -10.10 3.52
CA GLU A 169 20.40 -8.85 3.06
C GLU A 169 19.37 -7.74 2.83
N VAL A 170 18.07 -8.05 2.88
CA VAL A 170 16.98 -7.09 2.66
C VAL A 170 16.39 -6.64 3.99
N ASP A 171 16.59 -5.37 4.32
CA ASP A 171 15.86 -4.62 5.34
C ASP A 171 14.40 -4.44 4.86
N LEU A 172 13.51 -5.37 5.27
CA LEU A 172 12.09 -5.35 4.92
C LEU A 172 11.25 -4.78 6.07
N THR A 173 10.60 -3.65 5.83
CA THR A 173 9.58 -3.07 6.71
C THR A 173 8.21 -3.20 6.06
N ILE A 174 7.23 -3.75 6.79
CA ILE A 174 5.84 -3.81 6.35
C ILE A 174 5.00 -2.92 7.27
N ASN A 175 4.27 -1.97 6.69
CA ASN A 175 3.33 -1.11 7.38
C ASN A 175 1.91 -1.52 6.96
N LEU A 176 1.11 -1.98 7.91
CA LEU A 176 -0.31 -2.28 7.73
C LEU A 176 -1.12 -1.46 8.74
N PRO A 177 -2.38 -1.08 8.43
CA PRO A 177 -3.29 -0.60 9.42
C PRO A 177 -3.48 -1.66 10.52
N SER A 178 -3.94 -1.24 11.69
CA SER A 178 -4.32 -2.15 12.77
C SER A 178 -5.34 -3.21 12.30
N HIS A 179 -5.41 -4.33 13.00
CA HIS A 179 -6.25 -5.48 12.67
C HIS A 179 -6.93 -6.02 13.94
N ALA A 180 -8.03 -6.76 13.80
CA ALA A 180 -8.70 -7.38 14.96
C ALA A 180 -7.77 -8.38 15.69
N ALA A 181 -6.89 -9.04 14.93
CA ALA A 181 -5.94 -10.05 15.39
C ALA A 181 -4.47 -9.56 15.38
N ASP A 182 -4.21 -8.29 15.74
CA ASP A 182 -2.85 -7.69 15.75
C ASP A 182 -1.85 -8.44 16.64
N ASP A 183 -2.32 -9.18 17.65
CA ASP A 183 -1.51 -10.02 18.54
C ASP A 183 -1.00 -11.31 17.86
N VAL A 184 -1.60 -11.71 16.74
CA VAL A 184 -1.12 -12.84 15.94
C VAL A 184 0.04 -12.36 15.08
N SER A 185 1.27 -12.57 15.58
CA SER A 185 2.47 -12.41 14.76
C SER A 185 2.34 -13.23 13.48
N LEU A 186 2.63 -12.62 12.33
CA LEU A 186 2.71 -13.30 11.03
C LEU A 186 4.19 -13.58 10.70
N PRO A 187 4.84 -14.60 11.29
CA PRO A 187 6.22 -14.91 10.95
C PRO A 187 6.31 -15.29 9.47
N PRO A 188 7.34 -14.87 8.73
CA PRO A 188 8.56 -14.22 9.23
C PRO A 188 8.54 -12.67 9.22
N PHE A 189 7.38 -12.02 9.10
CA PHE A 189 7.28 -10.57 8.94
C PHE A 189 7.35 -9.80 10.28
N THR A 190 8.04 -8.66 10.25
CA THR A 190 7.83 -7.56 11.22
C THR A 190 6.84 -6.59 10.61
N ILE A 191 5.65 -6.48 11.22
CA ILE A 191 4.59 -5.58 10.77
C ILE A 191 4.49 -4.42 11.74
N LEU A 192 4.72 -3.20 11.24
CA LEU A 192 4.44 -1.96 11.93
C LEU A 192 2.96 -1.63 11.72
N ARG A 193 2.24 -1.45 12.82
CA ARG A 193 0.81 -1.08 12.80
C ARG A 193 0.66 0.42 12.83
N PHE A 194 -0.26 0.95 12.01
CA PHE A 194 -0.64 2.37 12.02
C PHE A 194 -2.16 2.56 12.14
N LEU A 195 -2.57 3.75 12.58
CA LEU A 195 -3.98 4.16 12.58
C LEU A 195 -4.41 4.51 11.16
N ARG A 196 -5.43 3.83 10.65
CA ARG A 196 -5.99 4.10 9.33
C ARG A 196 -6.62 5.51 9.32
N ARG A 197 -6.58 6.18 8.17
CA ARG A 197 -7.33 7.43 7.97
C ARG A 197 -8.82 7.22 8.22
N TRP A 198 -9.53 8.25 8.68
CA TRP A 198 -10.97 8.16 8.92
C TRP A 198 -11.84 8.73 7.79
N TYR A 199 -11.25 9.45 6.84
CA TYR A 199 -11.97 10.12 5.75
C TYR A 199 -11.64 9.49 4.40
N TYR A 200 -12.68 9.05 3.70
CA TYR A 200 -12.60 8.34 2.42
C TYR A 200 -13.39 9.08 1.35
N GLY A 201 -12.82 9.20 0.15
CA GLY A 201 -13.56 9.67 -1.02
C GLY A 201 -14.39 8.52 -1.59
N GLU A 202 -15.70 8.67 -1.62
CA GLU A 202 -16.61 7.77 -2.32
C GLU A 202 -17.11 8.45 -3.60
N VAL A 203 -17.43 7.66 -4.62
CA VAL A 203 -18.07 8.13 -5.85
C VAL A 203 -19.35 7.32 -6.02
N ASP A 204 -20.49 8.00 -6.04
CA ASP A 204 -21.78 7.33 -6.17
C ASP A 204 -22.07 6.87 -7.61
N SER A 205 -23.19 6.16 -7.80
CA SER A 205 -23.63 5.65 -9.11
C SER A 205 -23.98 6.75 -10.12
N LEU A 206 -24.01 8.03 -9.71
CA LEU A 206 -24.20 9.20 -10.57
C LEU A 206 -22.87 9.95 -10.83
N GLY A 207 -21.74 9.41 -10.38
CA GLY A 207 -20.42 10.02 -10.52
C GLY A 207 -20.15 11.18 -9.55
N ARG A 208 -20.99 11.38 -8.52
CA ARG A 208 -20.81 12.45 -7.54
C ARG A 208 -19.83 12.00 -6.45
N THR A 209 -18.83 12.83 -6.18
CA THR A 209 -17.88 12.58 -5.09
C THR A 209 -18.46 13.03 -3.74
N SER A 210 -18.43 12.15 -2.75
CA SER A 210 -18.69 12.44 -1.34
C SER A 210 -17.46 12.11 -0.49
N VAL A 211 -17.40 12.68 0.71
CA VAL A 211 -16.45 12.23 1.75
C VAL A 211 -17.24 11.45 2.78
N ARG A 212 -16.92 10.17 2.95
CA ARG A 212 -17.45 9.32 4.02
C ARG A 212 -16.47 9.29 5.18
N PHE A 213 -17.01 9.47 6.38
CA PHE A 213 -16.30 9.17 7.61
C PHE A 213 -16.50 7.68 7.95
N ALA A 214 -15.42 6.96 8.23
CA ALA A 214 -15.45 5.60 8.74
C ALA A 214 -14.24 5.38 9.66
N ARG A 215 -14.50 4.92 10.88
CA ARG A 215 -13.45 4.65 11.88
C ARG A 215 -12.81 3.28 11.64
N HIS A 216 -11.78 2.95 12.43
CA HIS A 216 -11.01 1.74 12.24
C HIS A 216 -11.80 0.50 12.65
N PHE A 217 -12.63 0.63 13.68
CA PHE A 217 -13.56 -0.41 14.11
C PHE A 217 -14.99 0.14 14.37
N PRO A 218 -16.04 -0.71 14.35
CA PRO A 218 -17.44 -0.30 14.58
C PRO A 218 -17.74 0.45 15.90
N VAL A 219 -17.28 -0.03 17.06
CA VAL A 219 -17.66 0.55 18.38
C VAL A 219 -17.01 1.92 18.64
N GLU A 220 -15.93 2.26 17.93
CA GLU A 220 -15.34 3.60 17.97
C GLU A 220 -16.32 4.71 17.54
N VAL A 221 -17.37 4.40 16.78
CA VAL A 221 -18.26 5.40 16.16
C VAL A 221 -19.05 6.22 17.20
N GLU A 222 -19.63 5.57 18.20
CA GLU A 222 -20.64 6.22 19.07
C GLU A 222 -20.09 6.72 20.41
N THR A 223 -18.93 6.22 20.87
CA THR A 223 -18.37 6.60 22.19
C THR A 223 -17.56 7.90 22.17
N LEU A 224 -16.92 8.22 21.04
CA LEU A 224 -16.03 9.40 20.89
C LEU A 224 -16.75 10.74 21.04
N ASP A 225 -17.98 10.86 20.55
CA ASP A 225 -18.73 12.12 20.56
C ASP A 225 -19.26 12.50 21.95
N TRP A 226 -19.18 11.58 22.93
CA TRP A 226 -19.80 11.73 24.25
C TRP A 226 -18.84 11.60 25.44
N VAL A 227 -17.66 10.97 25.29
CA VAL A 227 -16.79 10.63 26.41
C VAL A 227 -15.32 10.97 26.15
N VAL A 228 -14.98 12.26 26.22
CA VAL A 228 -13.58 12.66 26.49
C VAL A 228 -13.23 12.25 27.94
N PRO A 229 -12.09 11.58 28.18
CA PRO A 229 -11.70 11.16 29.53
C PRO A 229 -11.59 12.33 30.50
N ARG A 230 -12.35 12.27 31.60
CA ARG A 230 -12.28 13.29 32.67
C ARG A 230 -11.09 13.13 33.60
N ASP A 231 -10.34 12.03 33.46
CA ASP A 231 -9.18 11.67 34.29
C ASP A 231 -7.85 12.22 33.78
N GLY A 232 -7.83 12.86 32.60
CA GLY A 232 -6.63 13.41 31.98
C GLY A 232 -5.85 12.43 31.09
N THR A 233 -6.43 11.25 30.79
CA THR A 233 -5.92 10.35 29.73
C THR A 233 -5.86 11.10 28.39
N SER A 234 -4.81 10.88 27.60
CA SER A 234 -4.71 11.50 26.27
C SER A 234 -5.74 10.90 25.31
N GLU A 235 -6.12 11.65 24.27
CA GLU A 235 -7.03 11.16 23.22
C GLU A 235 -6.47 9.90 22.54
N GLU A 236 -5.15 9.88 22.28
CA GLU A 236 -4.45 8.73 21.68
C GLU A 236 -4.48 7.50 22.59
N ASP A 237 -4.18 7.65 23.89
CA ASP A 237 -4.19 6.55 24.86
C ASP A 237 -5.60 5.98 25.08
N TRP A 238 -6.62 6.83 25.03
CA TRP A 238 -8.01 6.40 25.17
C TRP A 238 -8.54 5.70 23.92
N ILE A 239 -8.19 6.19 22.72
CA ILE A 239 -8.48 5.48 21.45
C ILE A 239 -7.79 4.11 21.48
N ALA A 240 -6.52 4.03 21.88
CA ALA A 240 -5.80 2.75 21.96
C ALA A 240 -6.45 1.74 22.93
N GLN A 241 -6.99 2.20 24.07
CA GLN A 241 -7.74 1.37 25.01
C GLN A 241 -9.08 0.89 24.43
N LEU A 242 -9.78 1.76 23.70
CA LEU A 242 -11.05 1.42 23.04
C LEU A 242 -10.82 0.37 21.94
N MET A 243 -9.79 0.55 21.12
CA MET A 243 -9.36 -0.43 20.11
C MET A 243 -9.05 -1.79 20.74
N GLU A 244 -8.28 -1.85 21.83
CA GLU A 244 -7.94 -3.15 22.45
C GLU A 244 -9.16 -3.83 23.09
N ARG A 245 -10.10 -3.06 23.65
CA ARG A 245 -11.37 -3.61 24.14
C ARG A 245 -12.21 -4.19 23.00
N GLU A 246 -12.28 -3.50 21.86
CA GLU A 246 -12.99 -3.99 20.69
C GLU A 246 -12.31 -5.24 20.09
N ARG A 247 -10.97 -5.27 19.99
CA ARG A 247 -10.22 -6.50 19.66
C ARG A 247 -10.58 -7.66 20.60
N GLN A 248 -10.66 -7.41 21.91
CA GLN A 248 -11.03 -8.46 22.85
C GLN A 248 -12.45 -8.99 22.62
N MET A 249 -13.42 -8.12 22.28
CA MET A 249 -14.77 -8.55 21.91
C MET A 249 -14.77 -9.43 20.65
N TRP A 250 -13.95 -9.09 19.64
CA TRP A 250 -13.73 -9.96 18.47
C TRP A 250 -13.11 -11.32 18.84
N ARG A 251 -12.09 -11.34 19.72
CA ARG A 251 -11.47 -12.59 20.21
C ARG A 251 -12.48 -13.50 20.94
N ASP A 252 -13.39 -12.90 21.70
CA ASP A 252 -14.45 -13.61 22.43
C ASP A 252 -15.60 -14.08 21.51
N GLY A 253 -15.54 -13.76 20.21
CA GLY A 253 -16.50 -14.20 19.19
C GLY A 253 -17.76 -13.33 19.09
N PHE A 254 -17.73 -12.10 19.60
CA PHE A 254 -18.83 -11.16 19.43
C PHE A 254 -18.77 -10.48 18.05
N ASP A 255 -19.90 -10.45 17.35
CA ASP A 255 -20.10 -9.51 16.25
C ASP A 255 -20.29 -8.11 16.85
N VAL A 256 -19.26 -7.28 16.70
CA VAL A 256 -19.24 -5.94 17.29
C VAL A 256 -20.15 -4.97 16.52
N ALA A 257 -20.39 -5.21 15.23
CA ALA A 257 -21.32 -4.41 14.44
C ALA A 257 -22.79 -4.66 14.86
N GLU A 258 -23.16 -5.90 15.21
CA GLU A 258 -24.46 -6.19 15.82
C GLU A 258 -24.67 -5.49 17.18
N ILE A 259 -23.60 -5.25 17.93
CA ILE A 259 -23.66 -4.62 19.27
C ILE A 259 -23.89 -3.11 19.16
N VAL A 260 -23.23 -2.40 18.23
CA VAL A 260 -23.48 -0.98 17.99
C VAL A 260 -24.95 -0.74 17.59
N GLY A 261 -25.53 -1.63 16.79
CA GLY A 261 -26.96 -1.56 16.43
C GLY A 261 -27.95 -1.80 17.59
N ARG A 262 -27.48 -2.10 18.81
CA ARG A 262 -28.31 -2.43 19.98
C ARG A 262 -27.90 -1.64 21.23
N ASP A 263 -28.37 -0.40 21.29
CA ASP A 263 -28.49 0.43 22.51
C ASP A 263 -27.28 0.33 23.47
N LEU A 264 -26.19 0.99 23.08
CA LEU A 264 -24.88 0.88 23.72
C LEU A 264 -24.90 1.15 25.24
N ASP A 265 -25.84 1.94 25.74
CA ASP A 265 -26.00 2.23 27.18
C ASP A 265 -26.21 0.95 28.02
N ASP A 266 -26.99 -0.02 27.53
CA ASP A 266 -27.22 -1.29 28.23
C ASP A 266 -26.02 -2.25 28.08
N PHE A 267 -25.31 -2.19 26.95
CA PHE A 267 -24.09 -2.99 26.73
C PHE A 267 -22.93 -2.53 27.61
N PHE A 268 -22.60 -1.23 27.56
CA PHE A 268 -21.54 -0.64 28.38
C PHE A 268 -21.92 -0.65 29.87
N GLY A 269 -23.18 -0.40 30.24
CA GLY A 269 -23.67 -0.48 31.62
C GLY A 269 -23.47 -1.85 32.26
N ARG A 270 -23.58 -2.96 31.49
CA ARG A 270 -23.35 -4.33 32.00
C ARG A 270 -21.88 -4.73 32.05
N TYR A 271 -21.05 -4.26 31.13
CA TYR A 271 -19.64 -4.65 31.05
C TYR A 271 -18.68 -3.74 31.85
N LEU A 272 -18.95 -2.43 31.97
CA LEU A 272 -18.10 -1.52 32.77
C LEU A 272 -18.16 -1.83 34.27
N VAL A 273 -19.30 -2.30 34.78
CA VAL A 273 -19.50 -2.59 36.21
C VAL A 273 -18.80 -3.90 36.66
N ARG A 274 -18.23 -4.69 35.73
CA ARG A 274 -17.62 -6.00 36.02
C ARG A 274 -16.09 -6.03 36.06
N LEU A 275 -15.41 -4.93 35.74
CA LEU A 275 -13.95 -4.88 35.57
C LEU A 275 -13.27 -3.75 36.37
N VAL A 276 -13.94 -3.25 37.42
CA VAL A 276 -13.41 -2.33 38.44
C VAL A 276 -13.47 -3.03 39.80
#